data_AF-A0A378W2T1-F1
#
_entry.id   AF-A0A378W2T1-F1
#
_cell.length_a   1.000
_cell.length_b   1.000
_cell.length_c   1.000
_cell.angle_alpha   90.00
_cell.angle_beta   90.00
_cell.angle_gamma   90.00
#
_symmetry.space_group_name_H-M   'P 1'
#
loop_
_entity.id
_entity.type
_entity.pdbx_description
1 polymer ?
#
loop_
_entity_poly.entity_id
_entity_poly.type
_entity_poly.pdbx_seq_one_letter_code
_entity_poly.pdbx_strand_id
1 'polypeptide(L)'
;MNLPIQKFMMLFAAAISLLQIPISHANGLDARLRDDMQAKHYEPGGKYHLFGNGRGSVKNRVCAVQTFDATAVGPILPITHERTGFEGVIGYETHFSGHGHEVHSPFDNHDSKSTSDFSGGVDGGFTVYQLHRTGSEIHPADGYDGPQGGGYPEPQGARDIYSYHIKGTSTKTKINTVPQAPFQTAG
;
A
#
# COMPACT_ATOMS: atom_id res chain seq x y z
N MET A 1 -29.07 10.87 -11.05
CA MET A 1 -28.88 9.60 -10.30
C MET A 1 -27.66 9.78 -9.41
N ASN A 2 -27.86 10.08 -8.13
CA ASN A 2 -26.78 10.19 -7.16
C ASN A 2 -26.14 8.81 -7.03
N LEU A 3 -24.87 8.62 -7.40
CA LEU A 3 -24.14 7.43 -6.99
C LEU A 3 -23.68 7.70 -5.55
N PRO A 4 -24.35 7.13 -4.53
CA PRO A 4 -24.09 7.51 -3.16
C PRO A 4 -22.76 6.91 -2.72
N ILE A 5 -22.11 7.59 -1.78
CA ILE A 5 -20.97 7.20 -0.95
C ILE A 5 -20.97 5.70 -0.57
N GLN A 6 -22.15 5.05 -0.51
CA GLN A 6 -22.31 3.60 -0.38
C GLN A 6 -21.59 2.75 -1.44
N LYS A 7 -21.45 3.16 -2.71
CA LYS A 7 -20.67 2.38 -3.70
C LYS A 7 -19.17 2.53 -3.45
N PHE A 8 -18.73 3.69 -2.99
CA PHE A 8 -17.36 3.93 -2.54
C PHE A 8 -17.06 3.07 -1.30
N MET A 9 -17.90 3.15 -0.27
CA MET A 9 -17.84 2.26 0.90
C MET A 9 -18.01 0.78 0.54
N MET A 10 -18.76 0.39 -0.50
CA MET A 10 -18.87 -1.01 -0.92
C MET A 10 -17.61 -1.52 -1.62
N LEU A 11 -16.93 -0.70 -2.43
CA LEU A 11 -15.61 -1.08 -2.96
C LEU A 11 -14.59 -1.24 -1.82
N PHE A 12 -14.63 -0.34 -0.83
CA PHE A 12 -13.81 -0.45 0.38
C PHE A 12 -14.19 -1.67 1.24
N ALA A 13 -15.47 -1.95 1.45
CA ALA A 13 -15.95 -3.07 2.25
C ALA A 13 -15.69 -4.42 1.58
N ALA A 14 -15.80 -4.51 0.25
CA ALA A 14 -15.45 -5.72 -0.50
C ALA A 14 -13.94 -6.02 -0.41
N ALA A 15 -13.08 -4.99 -0.43
CA ALA A 15 -11.64 -5.14 -0.22
C ALA A 15 -11.30 -5.53 1.23
N ILE A 16 -12.02 -5.01 2.23
CA ILE A 16 -11.88 -5.39 3.65
C ILE A 16 -12.32 -6.86 3.88
N SER A 17 -13.35 -7.36 3.20
CA SER A 17 -13.78 -8.77 3.33
C SER A 17 -12.79 -9.79 2.77
N LEU A 18 -11.91 -9.42 1.83
CA LEU A 18 -10.83 -10.29 1.35
C LEU A 18 -9.65 -10.40 2.34
N LEU A 19 -9.57 -9.50 3.32
CA LEU A 19 -8.59 -9.49 4.41
C LEU A 19 -9.04 -10.31 5.64
N GLN A 20 -10.09 -11.14 5.51
CA GLN A 20 -10.53 -12.06 6.58
C GLN A 20 -9.75 -13.38 6.61
N ILE A 21 -8.66 -13.50 5.83
CA ILE A 21 -7.68 -14.55 6.09
C ILE A 21 -7.03 -14.18 7.44
N PRO A 22 -6.98 -15.09 8.43
CA PRO A 22 -6.37 -14.80 9.71
C PRO A 22 -4.88 -14.54 9.50
N ILE A 23 -4.55 -13.27 9.40
CA ILE A 23 -3.21 -12.74 9.33
C ILE A 23 -2.85 -12.35 10.77
N SER A 24 -1.92 -13.10 11.37
CA SER A 24 -1.44 -12.85 12.74
C SER A 24 -0.80 -11.47 12.84
N HIS A 25 -1.17 -10.67 13.85
CA HIS A 25 -0.46 -9.42 14.15
C HIS A 25 1.02 -9.71 14.41
N ALA A 26 1.91 -9.20 13.55
CA ALA A 26 3.33 -9.43 13.68
C ALA A 26 3.91 -8.51 14.76
N ASN A 27 4.24 -9.08 15.93
CA ASN A 27 4.97 -8.37 17.00
C ASN A 27 6.40 -7.93 16.59
N GLY A 28 6.86 -8.30 15.38
CA GLY A 28 8.22 -8.09 14.88
C GLY A 28 8.33 -7.59 13.44
N LEU A 29 7.33 -6.89 12.89
CA LEU A 29 7.43 -6.33 11.53
C LEU A 29 8.73 -5.50 11.39
N ASP A 30 9.45 -5.66 10.28
CA ASP A 30 10.68 -4.89 10.02
C ASP A 30 10.43 -3.37 10.07
N ALA A 31 11.36 -2.59 10.63
CA ALA A 31 11.20 -1.13 10.78
C ALA A 31 11.03 -0.41 9.44
N ARG A 32 11.68 -0.88 8.38
CA ARG A 32 11.48 -0.38 7.02
C ARG A 32 10.06 -0.64 6.55
N LEU A 33 9.52 -1.84 6.81
CA LEU A 33 8.13 -2.15 6.42
C LEU A 33 7.11 -1.34 7.24
N ARG A 34 7.40 -1.06 8.52
CA ARG A 34 6.58 -0.14 9.33
C ARG A 34 6.58 1.28 8.77
N ASP A 35 7.72 1.77 8.28
CA ASP A 35 7.78 3.03 7.55
C ASP A 35 6.98 2.94 6.25
N ASP A 36 7.21 1.89 5.45
CA ASP A 36 6.63 1.76 4.12
C ASP A 36 5.09 1.68 4.09
N MET A 37 4.47 1.20 5.17
CA MET A 37 3.01 1.12 5.28
C MET A 37 2.33 2.42 5.74
N GLN A 38 3.08 3.47 6.08
CA GLN A 38 2.48 4.73 6.53
C GLN A 38 1.68 5.39 5.40
N ALA A 39 0.39 5.67 5.66
CA ALA A 39 -0.51 6.29 4.69
C ALA A 39 0.01 7.59 4.08
N LYS A 40 0.76 8.37 4.86
CA LYS A 40 1.33 9.63 4.41
C LYS A 40 2.26 9.50 3.21
N HIS A 41 2.92 8.36 3.04
CA HIS A 41 3.78 8.12 1.87
C HIS A 41 3.01 7.99 0.56
N TYR A 42 1.72 7.69 0.61
CA TYR A 42 0.88 7.48 -0.58
C TYR A 42 0.06 8.73 -0.95
N GLU A 43 -0.03 9.71 -0.04
CA GLU A 43 -0.64 11.02 -0.29
C GLU A 43 0.19 11.87 -1.27
N PRO A 44 -0.38 12.92 -1.89
CA PRO A 44 0.35 13.81 -2.79
C PRO A 44 1.65 14.35 -2.19
N GLY A 45 2.73 14.26 -2.95
CA GLY A 45 4.09 14.63 -2.50
C GLY A 45 4.77 13.59 -1.61
N GLY A 46 4.08 12.49 -1.28
CA GLY A 46 4.63 11.36 -0.54
C GLY A 46 5.57 10.50 -1.38
N LYS A 47 6.46 9.77 -0.70
CA LYS A 47 7.50 8.90 -1.29
C LYS A 47 6.96 7.88 -2.31
N TYR A 48 5.72 7.43 -2.12
CA TYR A 48 5.08 6.35 -2.87
C TYR A 48 3.83 6.79 -3.65
N HIS A 49 3.56 8.09 -3.72
CA HIS A 49 2.50 8.62 -4.56
C HIS A 49 2.72 8.20 -6.03
N LEU A 50 1.64 7.78 -6.69
CA LEU A 50 1.69 7.26 -8.06
C LEU A 50 1.24 8.27 -9.11
N PHE A 51 0.42 9.24 -8.72
CA PHE A 51 -0.19 10.18 -9.65
C PHE A 51 0.61 11.47 -9.74
N GLY A 52 0.13 12.41 -10.55
CA GLY A 52 0.78 13.69 -10.75
C GLY A 52 0.86 14.55 -9.48
N ASN A 53 1.03 15.85 -9.66
CA ASN A 53 0.95 16.76 -8.53
C ASN A 53 -0.50 16.75 -7.99
N GLY A 54 -0.72 16.08 -6.87
CA GLY A 54 -2.05 16.07 -6.25
C GLY A 54 -2.49 17.48 -5.86
N ARG A 55 -3.80 17.68 -5.86
CA ARG A 55 -4.42 19.01 -5.84
C ARG A 55 -5.04 19.29 -4.48
N GLY A 56 -4.83 20.49 -3.95
CA GLY A 56 -5.48 20.92 -2.71
C GLY A 56 -5.13 20.09 -1.48
N SER A 57 -6.09 19.98 -0.57
CA SER A 57 -5.89 19.43 0.78
C SER A 57 -6.45 18.02 0.92
N VAL A 58 -5.69 17.13 1.56
CA VAL A 58 -6.09 15.74 1.79
C VAL A 58 -7.06 15.62 2.99
N LYS A 59 -8.18 14.94 2.78
CA LYS A 59 -9.26 14.69 3.75
C LYS A 59 -9.75 13.23 3.65
N ASN A 60 -10.69 12.86 4.53
CA ASN A 60 -11.42 11.56 4.49
C ASN A 60 -10.50 10.33 4.34
N ARG A 61 -9.43 10.30 5.15
CA ARG A 61 -8.43 9.23 5.11
C ARG A 61 -9.01 7.92 5.65
N VAL A 62 -8.72 6.84 4.94
CA VAL A 62 -8.98 5.47 5.34
C VAL A 62 -7.68 4.69 5.23
N CYS A 63 -7.34 3.94 6.27
CA CYS A 63 -6.16 3.09 6.28
C CYS A 63 -6.52 1.77 6.96
N ALA A 64 -6.53 0.69 6.19
CA ALA A 64 -6.80 -0.66 6.67
C ALA A 64 -5.66 -1.56 6.19
N VAL A 65 -4.63 -1.70 7.03
CA VAL A 65 -3.44 -2.49 6.73
C VAL A 65 -3.25 -3.54 7.80
N GLN A 66 -3.12 -4.79 7.36
CA GLN A 66 -2.84 -5.92 8.22
C GLN A 66 -1.40 -6.35 8.03
N THR A 67 -0.78 -6.82 9.11
CA THR A 67 0.61 -7.30 9.11
C THR A 67 0.61 -8.81 9.30
N PHE A 68 1.48 -9.53 8.62
CA PHE A 68 1.64 -10.99 8.78
C PHE A 68 3.09 -11.37 9.03
N ASP A 69 3.26 -12.58 9.55
CA ASP A 69 4.52 -13.30 9.62
C ASP A 69 4.32 -14.77 9.21
N ALA A 70 5.37 -15.35 8.63
CA ALA A 70 5.43 -16.74 8.23
C ALA A 70 6.88 -17.21 8.29
N THR A 71 7.12 -18.37 8.90
CA THR A 71 8.46 -18.98 8.96
C THR A 71 8.41 -20.35 8.28
N ALA A 72 9.36 -20.61 7.41
CA ALA A 72 9.54 -21.90 6.75
C ALA A 72 11.00 -22.36 6.87
N VAL A 73 11.21 -23.66 7.10
CA VAL A 73 12.54 -24.28 7.13
C VAL A 73 12.65 -25.23 5.95
N GLY A 74 13.75 -25.13 5.20
CA GLY A 74 14.01 -25.97 4.03
C GLY A 74 14.17 -27.45 4.41
N PRO A 75 13.68 -28.39 3.59
CA PRO A 75 13.70 -29.82 3.92
C PRO A 75 15.07 -30.50 3.73
N ILE A 76 16.01 -29.87 3.01
CA ILE A 76 17.26 -30.51 2.57
C ILE A 76 18.50 -29.76 3.08
N LEU A 77 18.49 -28.43 2.99
CA LEU A 77 19.53 -27.58 3.56
C LEU A 77 18.98 -26.96 4.84
N PRO A 78 19.83 -26.73 5.87
CA PRO A 78 19.40 -26.09 7.10
C PRO A 78 19.19 -24.59 6.86
N ILE A 79 18.31 -24.23 5.93
CA ILE A 79 17.99 -22.85 5.55
C ILE A 79 16.67 -22.48 6.20
N THR A 80 16.66 -21.37 6.93
CA THR A 80 15.43 -20.78 7.49
C THR A 80 15.04 -19.57 6.67
N HIS A 81 13.78 -19.53 6.25
CA HIS A 81 13.12 -18.36 5.67
C HIS A 81 12.15 -17.77 6.69
N GLU A 82 12.43 -16.57 7.16
CA GLU A 82 11.54 -15.76 8.00
C GLU A 82 10.95 -14.67 7.12
N ARG A 83 9.65 -14.75 6.83
CA ARG A 83 8.92 -13.75 6.05
C ARG A 83 8.03 -12.94 6.98
N THR A 84 8.15 -11.62 6.93
CA THR A 84 7.18 -10.69 7.53
C THR A 84 6.66 -9.75 6.45
N GLY A 85 5.49 -9.18 6.65
CA GLY A 85 4.91 -8.30 5.66
C GLY A 85 3.66 -7.59 6.13
N PHE A 86 3.12 -6.81 5.21
CA PHE A 86 1.82 -6.19 5.34
C PHE A 86 1.07 -6.25 4.00
N GLU A 87 -0.25 -6.20 4.09
CA GLU A 87 -1.15 -6.05 2.96
C GLU A 87 -2.35 -5.23 3.39
N GLY A 88 -2.82 -4.35 2.50
CA GLY A 88 -3.93 -3.48 2.88
C GLY A 88 -4.30 -2.43 1.86
N VAL A 89 -5.23 -1.59 2.28
CA VAL A 89 -5.80 -0.52 1.49
C VAL A 89 -5.60 0.82 2.16
N ILE A 90 -5.21 1.82 1.38
CA ILE A 90 -5.13 3.22 1.78
C ILE A 90 -5.99 4.04 0.84
N GLY A 91 -6.84 4.88 1.39
CA GLY A 91 -7.74 5.75 0.64
C GLY A 91 -7.78 7.14 1.23
N TYR A 92 -8.00 8.14 0.38
CA TYR A 92 -8.22 9.51 0.81
C TYR A 92 -8.88 10.32 -0.31
N GLU A 93 -9.42 11.46 0.06
CA GLU A 93 -9.90 12.47 -0.88
C GLU A 93 -8.99 13.67 -0.85
N THR A 94 -8.92 14.39 -1.98
CA THR A 94 -8.40 15.75 -1.98
C THR A 94 -9.50 16.74 -2.32
N HIS A 95 -9.44 17.94 -1.76
CA HIS A 95 -10.35 19.05 -2.06
C HIS A 95 -9.55 20.29 -2.43
N PHE A 96 -9.90 20.91 -3.55
CA PHE A 96 -9.27 22.12 -4.07
C PHE A 96 -10.33 23.12 -4.54
N SER A 97 -10.02 24.41 -4.43
CA SER A 97 -10.92 25.52 -4.77
C SER A 97 -10.61 26.11 -6.14
N GLY A 98 -11.55 26.88 -6.69
CA GLY A 98 -11.37 27.62 -7.95
C GLY A 98 -11.27 26.69 -9.16
N HIS A 99 -11.93 25.53 -9.10
CA HIS A 99 -11.83 24.49 -10.11
C HIS A 99 -13.23 24.03 -10.50
N GLY A 100 -13.76 24.62 -11.56
CA GLY A 100 -15.09 24.31 -12.09
C GLY A 100 -15.10 23.21 -13.15
N HIS A 101 -16.30 22.84 -13.57
CA HIS A 101 -16.56 21.75 -14.53
C HIS A 101 -15.94 21.99 -15.92
N GLU A 102 -15.61 23.23 -16.23
CA GLU A 102 -15.02 23.69 -17.48
C GLU A 102 -13.51 23.42 -17.57
N VAL A 103 -12.84 23.15 -16.43
CA VAL A 103 -11.39 22.94 -16.40
C VAL A 103 -11.00 21.58 -16.98
N HIS A 104 -11.73 20.51 -16.63
CA HIS A 104 -11.58 19.21 -17.28
C HIS A 104 -12.80 18.31 -17.07
N SER A 105 -12.94 17.28 -17.90
CA SER A 105 -13.95 16.24 -17.70
C SER A 105 -13.61 15.32 -16.52
N PRO A 106 -14.59 14.56 -16.00
CA PRO A 106 -14.34 13.44 -15.11
C PRO A 106 -13.33 12.45 -15.71
N PHE A 107 -12.54 11.81 -14.84
CA PHE A 107 -11.52 10.85 -15.25
C PHE A 107 -11.33 9.74 -14.22
N ASP A 108 -10.71 8.66 -14.69
CA ASP A 108 -10.37 7.48 -13.89
C ASP A 108 -8.98 6.98 -14.32
N ASN A 109 -7.97 7.32 -13.52
CA ASN A 109 -6.58 6.97 -13.76
C ASN A 109 -6.18 5.78 -12.89
N HIS A 110 -5.33 4.92 -13.44
CA HIS A 110 -4.75 3.79 -12.72
C HIS A 110 -3.24 3.72 -12.95
N ASP A 111 -2.50 3.37 -11.90
CA ASP A 111 -1.07 3.10 -12.02
C ASP A 111 -0.63 2.04 -11.00
N SER A 112 0.52 1.41 -11.25
CA SER A 112 1.11 0.42 -10.37
C SER A 112 2.63 0.47 -10.39
N LYS A 113 3.25 0.20 -9.24
CA LYS A 113 4.70 0.16 -9.11
C LYS A 113 5.14 -0.91 -8.14
N SER A 114 6.16 -1.64 -8.54
CA SER A 114 6.87 -2.60 -7.68
C SER A 114 8.31 -2.14 -7.50
N THR A 115 8.80 -2.22 -6.27
CA THR A 115 10.19 -1.94 -5.93
C THR A 115 10.73 -3.09 -5.09
N SER A 116 11.96 -3.50 -5.36
CA SER A 116 12.67 -4.50 -4.57
C SER A 116 14.02 -3.95 -4.13
N ASP A 117 14.51 -4.50 -3.03
CA ASP A 117 15.79 -4.14 -2.46
C ASP A 117 16.36 -5.31 -1.65
N PHE A 118 17.64 -5.26 -1.35
CA PHE A 118 18.37 -6.35 -0.71
C PHE A 118 19.31 -5.80 0.36
N SER A 119 19.48 -6.56 1.45
CA SER A 119 20.50 -6.30 2.46
C SER A 119 21.07 -7.60 3.01
N GLY A 120 22.27 -7.54 3.60
CA GLY A 120 22.95 -8.69 4.21
C GLY A 120 23.99 -9.33 3.30
N GLY A 121 24.36 -10.57 3.61
CA GLY A 121 25.48 -11.25 2.95
C GLY A 121 25.46 -12.76 3.18
N VAL A 122 26.43 -13.45 2.59
CA VAL A 122 26.47 -14.93 2.56
C VAL A 122 26.63 -15.53 3.96
N ASP A 123 27.45 -14.91 4.82
CA ASP A 123 27.82 -15.48 6.12
C ASP A 123 26.80 -15.22 7.25
N GLY A 124 26.02 -14.13 7.13
CA GLY A 124 25.03 -13.70 8.14
C GLY A 124 23.57 -13.90 7.73
N GLY A 125 23.35 -14.41 6.52
CA GLY A 125 22.05 -14.40 5.86
C GLY A 125 21.74 -13.07 5.18
N PHE A 126 20.70 -13.08 4.35
CA PHE A 126 20.26 -11.93 3.59
C PHE A 126 18.77 -11.69 3.72
N THR A 127 18.35 -10.45 3.49
CA THR A 127 16.95 -10.04 3.51
C THR A 127 16.59 -9.38 2.19
N VAL A 128 15.52 -9.88 1.57
CA VAL A 128 14.92 -9.28 0.37
C VAL A 128 13.68 -8.53 0.78
N TYR A 129 13.63 -7.25 0.41
CA TYR A 129 12.48 -6.38 0.57
C TYR A 129 11.74 -6.25 -0.75
N GLN A 130 10.42 -6.31 -0.71
CA GLN A 130 9.58 -6.02 -1.86
C GLN A 130 8.40 -5.16 -1.41
N LEU A 131 8.10 -4.11 -2.17
CA LEU A 131 6.94 -3.26 -1.99
C LEU A 131 6.20 -3.18 -3.33
N HIS A 132 4.94 -3.59 -3.33
CA HIS A 132 4.03 -3.44 -4.43
C HIS A 132 2.92 -2.45 -4.04
N ARG A 133 2.59 -1.55 -4.97
CA ARG A 133 1.50 -0.60 -4.83
C ARG A 133 0.76 -0.46 -6.16
N THR A 134 -0.54 -0.59 -6.12
CA THR A 134 -1.43 -0.30 -7.24
C THR A 134 -2.46 0.69 -6.75
N GLY A 135 -2.78 1.71 -7.54
CA GLY A 135 -3.74 2.72 -7.13
C GLY A 135 -4.65 3.21 -8.24
N SER A 136 -5.65 3.97 -7.82
CA SER A 136 -6.50 4.76 -8.70
C SER A 136 -6.59 6.22 -8.24
N GLU A 137 -6.77 7.12 -9.19
CA GLU A 137 -7.13 8.52 -8.99
C GLU A 137 -8.36 8.81 -9.84
N ILE A 138 -9.47 9.13 -9.16
CA ILE A 138 -10.76 9.33 -9.78
C ILE A 138 -11.19 10.76 -9.54
N HIS A 139 -11.50 11.46 -10.63
CA HIS A 139 -12.27 12.69 -10.57
C HIS A 139 -13.72 12.40 -10.99
N PRO A 140 -14.66 12.29 -10.05
CA PRO A 140 -16.02 11.88 -10.37
C PRO A 140 -16.81 13.01 -11.04
N ALA A 141 -17.86 12.65 -11.76
CA ALA A 141 -18.77 13.62 -12.39
C ALA A 141 -19.47 14.53 -11.37
N ASP A 142 -19.68 14.02 -10.16
CA ASP A 142 -20.21 14.79 -9.04
C ASP A 142 -19.12 15.35 -8.11
N GLY A 143 -17.89 15.41 -8.60
CA GLY A 143 -16.72 15.89 -7.87
C GLY A 143 -16.71 17.37 -7.61
N TYR A 144 -17.53 18.14 -8.33
CA TYR A 144 -17.55 19.61 -8.31
C TYR A 144 -18.45 20.18 -7.20
N ASP A 145 -17.96 21.22 -6.53
CA ASP A 145 -18.68 21.98 -5.50
C ASP A 145 -19.67 22.95 -6.16
N GLY A 146 -20.91 22.54 -6.40
CA GLY A 146 -21.96 23.42 -6.94
C GLY A 146 -22.96 22.70 -7.85
N PRO A 147 -23.95 23.43 -8.41
CA PRO A 147 -24.92 22.87 -9.34
C PRO A 147 -24.25 22.24 -10.57
N GLN A 148 -24.60 20.99 -10.89
CA GLN A 148 -24.12 20.29 -12.08
C GLN A 148 -24.96 20.71 -13.30
N GLY A 149 -24.33 21.33 -14.28
CA GLY A 149 -24.95 21.70 -15.54
C GLY A 149 -25.57 23.11 -15.53
N GLY A 150 -24.76 24.08 -15.94
CA GLY A 150 -25.20 25.34 -16.54
C GLY A 150 -26.11 26.23 -15.67
N GLY A 151 -25.50 27.13 -14.91
CA GLY A 151 -26.19 28.27 -14.30
C GLY A 151 -25.55 28.67 -12.99
N TYR A 152 -24.94 29.85 -13.00
CA TYR A 152 -24.38 30.59 -11.87
C TYR A 152 -24.99 30.24 -10.48
N PRO A 153 -24.17 30.10 -9.42
CA PRO A 153 -22.73 30.34 -9.38
C PRO A 153 -21.91 29.17 -9.93
N GLU A 154 -20.74 29.50 -10.50
CA GLU A 154 -19.74 28.53 -10.94
C GLU A 154 -19.31 27.63 -9.78
N PRO A 155 -18.92 26.37 -10.08
CA PRO A 155 -18.46 25.49 -9.03
C PRO A 155 -17.22 26.07 -8.35
N GLN A 156 -17.22 26.09 -7.01
CA GLN A 156 -16.19 26.80 -6.24
C GLN A 156 -14.96 25.93 -5.95
N GLY A 157 -14.99 24.68 -6.37
CA GLY A 157 -13.98 23.69 -6.09
C GLY A 157 -14.35 22.33 -6.63
N ALA A 158 -13.46 21.36 -6.42
CA ALA A 158 -13.73 19.99 -6.74
C ALA A 158 -12.93 19.03 -5.85
N ARG A 159 -13.24 17.74 -5.99
CA ARG A 159 -12.56 16.66 -5.28
C ARG A 159 -12.03 15.58 -6.20
N ASP A 160 -10.92 15.00 -5.78
CA ASP A 160 -10.41 13.75 -6.34
C ASP A 160 -10.41 12.68 -5.26
N ILE A 161 -10.59 11.44 -5.68
CA ILE A 161 -10.58 10.30 -4.78
C ILE A 161 -9.47 9.33 -5.17
N TYR A 162 -8.67 8.99 -4.17
CA TYR A 162 -7.51 8.13 -4.32
C TYR A 162 -7.72 6.83 -3.56
N SER A 163 -7.30 5.74 -4.17
CA SER A 163 -7.24 4.43 -3.52
C SER A 163 -5.93 3.72 -3.87
N TYR A 164 -5.40 2.97 -2.92
CA TYR A 164 -4.18 2.19 -3.06
C TYR A 164 -4.39 0.81 -2.45
N HIS A 165 -4.05 -0.24 -3.20
CA HIS A 165 -3.75 -1.55 -2.65
C HIS A 165 -2.24 -1.70 -2.51
N ILE A 166 -1.77 -2.00 -1.30
CA ILE A 166 -0.35 -2.03 -0.95
C ILE A 166 0.03 -3.37 -0.34
N LYS A 167 1.22 -3.85 -0.69
CA LYS A 167 1.79 -5.08 -0.16
C LYS A 167 3.29 -4.93 0.02
N GLY A 168 3.75 -5.01 1.26
CA GLY A 168 5.16 -4.97 1.62
C GLY A 168 5.61 -6.31 2.20
N THR A 169 6.80 -6.76 1.85
CA THR A 169 7.37 -8.00 2.40
C THR A 169 8.85 -7.85 2.66
N SER A 170 9.31 -8.54 3.70
CA SER A 170 10.70 -8.75 4.06
C SER A 170 10.88 -10.24 4.24
N THR A 171 11.72 -10.85 3.42
CA THR A 171 12.05 -12.27 3.52
C THR A 171 13.51 -12.38 3.90
N LYS A 172 13.76 -12.78 5.14
CA LYS A 172 15.10 -13.08 5.65
C LYS A 172 15.41 -14.55 5.44
N THR A 173 16.56 -14.82 4.83
CA THR A 173 17.08 -16.15 4.57
C THR A 173 18.39 -16.32 5.34
N LYS A 174 18.49 -17.36 6.17
CA LYS A 174 19.71 -17.70 6.92
C LYS A 174 20.08 -19.15 6.66
N ILE A 175 21.37 -19.43 6.56
CA ILE A 175 21.90 -20.79 6.66
C ILE A 175 22.13 -21.05 8.14
N ASN A 176 21.41 -22.00 8.73
CA ASN A 176 21.67 -22.50 10.07
C ASN A 176 22.94 -23.35 9.98
N THR A 177 24.08 -22.76 10.32
CA THR A 177 25.35 -23.48 10.42
C THR A 177 25.21 -24.55 11.51
N VAL A 178 25.30 -25.81 11.14
CA VAL A 178 25.43 -26.90 12.13
C VAL A 178 26.88 -26.85 12.62
N PRO A 179 27.16 -26.79 13.93
CA PRO A 179 28.52 -26.91 14.44
C PRO A 179 29.13 -28.20 13.88
N GLN A 180 30.23 -28.09 13.14
CA GLN A 180 30.97 -29.24 12.68
C GLN A 180 31.51 -29.94 13.93
N ALA A 181 31.06 -31.16 14.23
CA ALA A 181 31.67 -31.95 15.29
C ALA A 181 33.18 -32.06 14.98
N PRO A 182 34.07 -31.83 15.95
CA PRO A 182 35.50 -31.99 15.71
C PRO A 182 35.73 -33.40 15.19
N PHE A 183 36.40 -33.52 14.04
CA PHE A 183 36.83 -34.81 13.51
C PHE A 183 37.64 -35.50 14.61
N GLN A 184 37.08 -36.55 15.21
CA GLN A 184 37.88 -37.44 16.05
C GLN A 184 38.78 -38.23 15.10
N THR A 185 40.05 -37.85 15.03
CA THR A 185 41.09 -38.69 14.45
C THR A 185 41.17 -39.95 15.30
N ALA A 186 40.66 -41.08 14.79
CA ALA A 186 40.95 -42.38 15.36
C ALA A 186 42.46 -42.65 15.21
N GLY A 187 43.14 -42.80 16.35
CA GLY A 187 44.53 -43.27 16.42
C GLY A 187 44.63 -44.78 16.33
#